data_AF-A0A973DYG2-F1
#
_entry.id   AF-A0A973DYG2-F1
#
_cell.length_a   1.000
_cell.length_b   1.000
_cell.length_c   1.000
_cell.angle_alpha   90.00
_cell.angle_beta   90.00
_cell.angle_gamma   90.00
#
_symmetry.space_group_name_H-M   'P 1'
#
loop_
_entity.id
_entity.type
_entity.pdbx_description
1 polymer ?
#
loop_
_entity_poly.entity_id
_entity_poly.type
_entity_poly.pdbx_seq_one_letter_code
_entity_poly.pdbx_strand_id
1 'polypeptide(L)' 'MMSDLVDTLPPTHRRMVRHMAQSAGVSEGAIAREILRAYLDLAREAPSALPMDCTKRQALSAVRSAR' A
#
# COMPACT_ATOMS: atom_id res chain seq x y z
N MET A 1 13.87 3.30 -7.15
CA MET A 1 12.47 3.32 -7.62
C MET A 1 11.45 2.93 -6.55
N MET A 2 11.56 1.81 -5.81
CA MET A 2 10.63 1.55 -4.68
C MET A 2 11.08 2.16 -3.34
N SER A 3 12.39 2.36 -3.13
CA SER A 3 12.89 3.16 -1.98
C SER A 3 12.38 4.61 -2.04
N ASP A 4 12.27 5.17 -3.26
CA ASP A 4 11.76 6.54 -3.47
C ASP A 4 10.31 6.70 -2.97
N LEU A 5 9.50 5.63 -3.01
CA LEU A 5 8.15 5.66 -2.47
C LEU A 5 8.18 5.73 -0.93
N VAL A 6 9.03 4.95 -0.28
CA VAL A 6 9.16 4.96 1.19
C VAL A 6 9.68 6.31 1.67
N ASP A 7 10.56 6.94 0.88
CA ASP A 7 11.13 8.26 1.19
C ASP A 7 10.18 9.44 0.97
N THR A 8 9.12 9.26 0.17
CA THR A 8 8.05 10.27 0.02
C THR A 8 6.98 10.17 1.11
N LEU A 9 6.97 9.09 1.90
CA LEU A 9 6.03 8.95 3.01
C LEU A 9 6.33 9.95 4.14
N PRO A 10 5.27 10.44 4.84
CA PRO A 10 5.45 11.20 6.07
C PRO A 10 6.31 10.45 7.09
N PRO A 11 7.10 11.15 7.93
CA PRO A 11 8.09 10.52 8.80
C PRO A 11 7.53 9.42 9.73
N THR A 12 6.28 9.57 10.19
CA THR A 12 5.62 8.57 11.04
C THR A 12 5.34 7.27 10.28
N HIS A 13 4.83 7.35 9.05
CA HIS A 13 4.56 6.16 8.23
C HIS A 13 5.86 5.50 7.77
N ARG A 14 6.90 6.29 7.46
CA ARG A 14 8.23 5.76 7.13
C ARG A 14 8.82 4.94 8.28
N ARG A 15 8.74 5.45 9.51
CA ARG A 15 9.16 4.71 10.72
C ARG A 15 8.41 3.39 10.87
N MET A 16 7.12 3.40 10.62
CA MET A 16 6.29 2.19 10.65
C MET A 16 6.72 1.16 9.61
N VAL A 17 6.94 1.57 8.35
CA VAL A 17 7.42 0.69 7.26
C VAL A 17 8.79 0.11 7.59
N ARG A 18 9.71 0.93 8.12
CA ARG A 18 11.02 0.47 8.56
C ARG A 18 10.92 -0.60 9.66
N HIS A 19 10.06 -0.39 10.65
CA HIS A 19 9.86 -1.36 11.73
C HIS A 19 9.29 -2.69 11.20
N MET A 20 8.32 -2.65 10.30
CA MET A 20 7.74 -3.85 9.69
C MET A 20 8.80 -4.61 8.86
N ALA A 21 9.61 -3.89 8.09
CA ALA A 21 10.68 -4.47 7.28
C ALA A 21 11.74 -5.15 8.15
N GLN A 22 12.15 -4.49 9.25
CA GLN A 22 13.06 -5.07 10.24
C GLN A 22 12.47 -6.33 10.89
N SER A 23 11.20 -6.28 11.31
CA SER A 23 10.53 -7.41 11.97
C SER A 23 10.38 -8.62 11.04
N ALA A 24 10.15 -8.38 9.75
CA ALA A 24 10.00 -9.42 8.73
C ALA A 24 11.34 -9.87 8.09
N GLY A 25 12.46 -9.21 8.40
CA GLY A 25 13.77 -9.52 7.82
C GLY A 25 13.86 -9.23 6.31
N VAL A 26 13.09 -8.27 5.81
CA VAL A 26 13.05 -7.89 4.38
C VAL A 26 13.36 -6.40 4.20
N SER A 27 13.47 -5.95 2.94
CA SER A 27 13.70 -4.53 2.64
C SER A 27 12.43 -3.69 2.82
N GLU A 28 12.60 -2.41 3.16
CA GLU A 28 11.49 -1.44 3.27
C GLU A 28 10.65 -1.38 1.98
N GLY A 29 11.30 -1.45 0.82
CA GLY A 29 10.64 -1.47 -0.48
C GLY A 29 9.85 -2.76 -0.77
N ALA A 30 10.23 -3.89 -0.17
CA ALA A 30 9.46 -5.13 -0.27
C ALA A 30 8.16 -5.04 0.53
N ILE A 31 8.24 -4.57 1.79
CA ILE A 31 7.05 -4.31 2.62
C ILE A 31 6.11 -3.30 1.98
N ALA A 32 6.64 -2.19 1.46
CA ALA A 32 5.80 -1.16 0.81
C ALA A 32 5.02 -1.74 -0.38
N ARG A 33 5.66 -2.62 -1.17
CA ARG A 33 5.03 -3.30 -2.29
C ARG A 33 3.95 -4.28 -1.84
N GLU A 34 4.20 -5.00 -0.75
CA GLU A 34 3.25 -5.97 -0.19
C GLU A 34 2.01 -5.29 0.40
N ILE A 35 2.19 -4.16 1.09
CA ILE A 35 1.09 -3.31 1.57
C ILE A 35 0.22 -2.82 0.41
N LEU A 36 0.84 -2.29 -0.65
CA LEU A 36 0.12 -1.84 -1.84
C LEU A 36 -0.65 -2.97 -2.51
N ARG A 37 -0.01 -4.14 -2.64
CA ARG A 37 -0.65 -5.33 -3.22
C ARG A 37 -1.86 -5.75 -2.40
N ALA A 38 -1.71 -5.89 -1.07
CA ALA A 38 -2.80 -6.25 -0.18
C ALA A 38 -3.97 -5.25 -0.26
N TYR A 39 -3.68 -3.95 -0.35
CA TYR A 39 -4.71 -2.92 -0.51
C TYR A 39 -5.46 -3.05 -1.85
N LEU A 40 -4.75 -3.30 -2.95
CA LEU A 40 -5.36 -3.47 -4.27
C LEU A 40 -6.18 -4.76 -4.37
N ASP A 41 -5.68 -5.85 -3.78
CA ASP A 41 -6.39 -7.13 -3.71
C ASP A 41 -7.68 -6.97 -2.89
N LEU A 42 -7.62 -6.26 -1.75
CA LEU A 42 -8.79 -5.92 -0.94
C LEU A 42 -9.79 -5.06 -1.73
N ALA A 43 -9.31 -4.08 -2.51
CA ALA A 43 -10.17 -3.25 -3.36
C ALA A 43 -10.89 -4.05 -4.44
N ARG A 44 -10.27 -5.13 -4.93
CA ARG A 44 -10.83 -6.00 -5.98
C ARG A 44 -11.79 -7.04 -5.40
N GLU A 45 -11.42 -7.69 -4.30
CA GLU A 45 -12.09 -8.89 -3.80
C GLU A 45 -13.11 -8.60 -2.70
N ALA A 46 -12.89 -7.59 -1.88
CA ALA A 46 -13.79 -7.20 -0.80
C ALA A 46 -13.94 -5.68 -0.71
N PRO A 47 -14.48 -5.02 -1.76
CA PRO A 47 -14.56 -3.56 -1.80
C PRO A 47 -15.42 -2.96 -0.68
N SER A 48 -16.35 -3.72 -0.07
CA SER A 48 -17.14 -3.27 1.07
C SER A 48 -16.31 -3.12 2.36
N ALA A 49 -15.19 -3.84 2.50
CA ALA A 49 -14.30 -3.75 3.65
C ALA A 49 -13.42 -2.49 3.64
N LEU A 50 -13.29 -1.82 2.49
CA LEU A 50 -12.57 -0.55 2.41
C LEU A 50 -13.39 0.59 2.99
N PRO A 51 -12.78 1.45 3.84
CA PRO A 51 -13.38 2.71 4.28
C PRO A 51 -13.90 3.49 3.07
N MET A 52 -15.08 4.10 3.21
CA MET A 52 -15.76 4.87 2.16
C MET A 52 -15.07 6.22 1.90
N ASP A 53 -13.80 6.18 1.54
CA ASP A 53 -12.98 7.39 1.37
C ASP A 53 -12.64 7.63 -0.12
N CYS A 54 -12.15 8.83 -0.44
CA CYS A 54 -11.68 9.18 -1.80
C CYS A 54 -10.69 8.15 -2.36
N THR A 55 -9.90 7.53 -1.49
CA THR A 55 -8.94 6.46 -1.79
C THR A 55 -9.61 5.19 -2.33
N LYS A 56 -10.81 4.85 -1.84
CA LYS A 56 -11.61 3.72 -2.35
C LYS A 56 -12.08 3.97 -3.78
N ARG A 57 -12.54 5.19 -4.09
CA ARG A 57 -12.93 5.57 -5.46
C ARG A 57 -11.76 5.50 -6.44
N GLN A 58 -10.59 6.02 -6.04
CA GLN A 58 -9.38 5.98 -6.87
C GLN A 58 -8.87 4.55 -7.07
N ALA A 59 -8.87 3.72 -6.01
CA ALA A 59 -8.47 2.31 -6.09
C ALA A 59 -9.39 1.52 -7.03
N LEU A 60 -10.71 1.66 -6.89
CA LEU A 60 -11.68 1.02 -7.77
C LEU A 60 -11.54 1.49 -9.22
N SER A 61 -11.24 2.78 -9.45
CA SER A 61 -10.98 3.31 -10.79
C SER A 61 -9.73 2.67 -11.40
N ALA A 62 -8.62 2.61 -10.66
CA ALA A 62 -7.37 2.03 -11.14
C ALA A 62 -7.52 0.54 -11.47
N VAL A 63 -8.24 -0.22 -10.64
CA VAL A 63 -8.55 -1.63 -10.90
C VAL A 63 -9.39 -1.82 -12.17
N ARG A 64 -10.36 -0.93 -12.43
CA ARG A 64 -11.18 -0.98 -13.65
C ARG A 64 -10.40 -0.64 -14.91
N SER A 65 -9.47 0.30 -14.85
CA SER A 65 -8.64 0.72 -15.99
C SER A 65 -7.49 -0.23 -16.31
N ALA A 66 -7.14 -1.14 -15.41
CA ALA A 66 -6.13 -2.17 -15.63
C ALA A 66 -6.67 -3.43 -16.33
N ARG A 67 -7.92 -3.38 -16.80
CA ARG A 67 -8.64 -4.47 -17.47
C ARG A 67 -8.92 -4.09 -18.92
#